data_AF-I9L327-F1
#
_entry.id   AF-I9L327-F1
#
_cell.length_a   1.000
_cell.length_b   1.000
_cell.length_c   1.000
_cell.angle_alpha   90.00
_cell.angle_beta   90.00
_cell.angle_gamma   90.00
#
_symmetry.space_group_name_H-M   'P 1'
#
loop_
_entity.id
_entity.type
_entity.pdbx_description
1 polymer ?
#
loop_
_entity_poly.entity_id
_entity_poly.type
_entity_poly.pdbx_seq_one_letter_code
_entity_poly.pdbx_strand_id
1 'polypeptide(L)'
;MANADHLAASLYAAIATEIREVRMLIEHLADTLVSDEAFAMAYIEQLQTFDLVIQRADESADLLDRMAGGSKSLDAVSKVRLGIVQDKLRSALAVAV
;
A
#
# COMPACT_ATOMS: atom_id res chain seq x y z
N MET A 1 -4.40 -27.84 8.57
CA MET A 1 -4.90 -26.45 8.50
C MET A 1 -3.77 -25.44 8.73
N ALA A 2 -2.92 -25.61 9.75
CA ALA A 2 -1.76 -24.74 10.01
C ALA A 2 -0.78 -24.51 8.83
N ASN A 3 -0.63 -25.50 7.93
CA ASN A 3 0.29 -25.37 6.79
C ASN A 3 -0.23 -24.42 5.70
N ALA A 4 -1.56 -24.33 5.52
CA ALA A 4 -2.18 -23.37 4.60
C ALA A 4 -2.09 -21.94 5.14
N ASP A 5 -2.27 -21.78 6.46
CA ASP A 5 -2.15 -20.48 7.13
C ASP A 5 -0.70 -19.95 7.06
N HIS A 6 0.29 -20.83 7.16
CA HIS A 6 1.70 -20.45 7.03
C HIS A 6 2.07 -20.04 5.59
N LEU A 7 1.58 -20.76 4.58
CA LEU A 7 1.80 -20.40 3.17
C LEU A 7 1.15 -19.06 2.82
N ALA A 8 -0.07 -18.81 3.31
CA ALA A 8 -0.74 -17.53 3.16
C ALA A 8 0.05 -16.38 3.81
N ALA A 9 0.56 -16.59 5.03
CA ALA A 9 1.39 -15.61 5.73
C ALA A 9 2.68 -15.28 4.96
N SER A 10 3.38 -16.30 4.44
CA SER A 10 4.58 -16.09 3.62
C SER A 10 4.27 -15.32 2.33
N LEU A 11 3.14 -15.62 1.69
CA LEU A 11 2.71 -14.89 0.49
C LEU A 11 2.38 -13.43 0.80
N TYR A 12 1.67 -13.15 1.89
CA TYR A 12 1.37 -11.78 2.30
C TYR A 12 2.63 -10.95 2.57
N ALA A 13 3.61 -11.52 3.28
CA ALA A 13 4.87 -10.86 3.56
C ALA A 13 5.68 -10.60 2.26
N ALA A 14 5.70 -11.56 1.33
CA ALA A 14 6.35 -11.39 0.04
C ALA A 14 5.70 -10.24 -0.76
N ILE A 15 4.37 -10.22 -0.87
CA ILE A 15 3.65 -9.15 -1.57
C ILE A 15 3.86 -7.79 -0.87
N ALA A 16 3.87 -7.74 0.46
CA ALA A 16 4.16 -6.51 1.19
C ALA A 16 5.55 -5.96 0.85
N THR A 17 6.53 -6.84 0.68
CA THR A 17 7.90 -6.48 0.26
C THR A 17 7.91 -5.91 -1.15
N GLU A 18 7.29 -6.61 -2.10
CA GLU A 18 7.17 -6.14 -3.50
C GLU A 18 6.50 -4.76 -3.60
N ILE A 19 5.43 -4.52 -2.82
CA ILE A 19 4.76 -3.21 -2.79
C ILE A 19 5.70 -2.10 -2.29
N ARG A 20 6.55 -2.38 -1.30
CA ARG A 20 7.55 -1.43 -0.80
C ARG A 20 8.66 -1.18 -1.82
N GLU A 21 9.06 -2.19 -2.58
CA GLU A 21 10.01 -2.02 -3.68
C GLU A 21 9.43 -1.13 -4.79
N VAL A 22 8.17 -1.37 -5.17
CA VAL A 22 7.46 -0.51 -6.13
C VAL A 22 7.34 0.93 -5.61
N ARG A 23 7.04 1.12 -4.33
CA ARG A 23 7.04 2.45 -3.69
C ARG A 23 8.40 3.15 -3.85
N MET A 24 9.51 2.46 -3.59
CA MET A 24 10.85 3.04 -3.75
C MET A 24 11.14 3.44 -5.20
N LEU A 25 10.69 2.65 -6.18
CA LEU A 25 10.83 3.01 -7.60
C LEU A 25 10.02 4.27 -7.94
N ILE A 26 8.82 4.41 -7.38
CA ILE A 26 7.96 5.58 -7.57
C ILE A 26 8.57 6.82 -6.94
N GLU A 27 9.13 6.70 -5.73
CA GLU A 27 9.88 7.78 -5.07
C GLU A 27 11.05 8.25 -5.92
N HIS A 28 11.84 7.31 -6.46
CA HIS A 28 12.97 7.66 -7.32
C HIS A 28 12.56 8.37 -8.62
N LEU A 29 11.43 7.98 -9.21
CA LEU A 29 10.86 8.67 -10.37
C LEU A 29 10.39 10.07 -10.01
N ALA A 30 9.74 10.24 -8.85
CA ALA A 30 9.32 11.55 -8.37
C ALA A 30 10.53 12.47 -8.16
N ASP A 31 11.58 11.98 -7.50
CA ASP A 31 12.85 12.69 -7.27
C ASP A 31 13.50 13.14 -8.59
N THR A 32 13.49 12.27 -9.60
CA THR A 32 14.02 12.58 -10.94
C THR A 32 13.23 13.70 -11.60
N LEU A 33 11.90 13.71 -11.46
CA LEU A 33 11.03 14.73 -12.06
C LEU A 33 11.14 16.08 -11.34
N VAL A 34 11.25 16.09 -10.01
CA VAL A 34 11.39 17.35 -9.24
C VAL A 34 12.79 17.96 -9.35
N SER A 35 13.78 17.19 -9.83
CA SER A 35 15.13 17.71 -10.09
C SER A 35 15.14 18.76 -11.22
N ASP A 36 14.11 18.79 -12.08
CA ASP A 36 13.88 19.88 -13.03
C ASP A 36 12.94 20.93 -12.40
N GLU A 37 13.50 22.07 -12.01
CA GLU A 37 12.79 23.14 -11.33
C GLU A 37 11.63 23.73 -12.16
N ALA A 38 11.81 23.87 -13.48
CA ALA A 38 10.78 24.42 -14.35
C ALA A 38 9.60 23.43 -14.50
N PHE A 39 9.91 22.14 -14.61
CA PHE A 39 8.90 21.09 -14.62
C PHE A 39 8.17 20.99 -13.28
N ALA A 40 8.90 20.99 -12.16
CA ALA A 40 8.36 20.90 -10.82
C ALA A 40 7.36 22.04 -10.53
N MET A 41 7.73 23.28 -10.89
CA MET A 41 6.86 24.44 -10.71
C MET A 41 5.63 24.40 -11.62
N ALA A 42 5.75 23.85 -12.83
CA ALA A 42 4.63 23.74 -13.75
C ALA A 42 3.60 22.67 -13.35
N TYR A 43 4.03 21.64 -12.61
CA TYR A 43 3.20 20.45 -12.31
C TYR A 43 3.09 20.11 -10.82
N ILE A 44 3.35 21.07 -9.93
CA ILE A 44 3.42 20.84 -8.48
C ILE A 44 2.18 20.17 -7.89
N GLU A 45 0.99 20.51 -8.37
CA GLU A 45 -0.27 19.90 -7.92
C GLU A 45 -0.39 18.45 -8.39
N GLN A 46 0.01 18.14 -9.62
CA GLN A 46 -0.03 16.78 -10.15
C GLN A 46 1.00 15.90 -9.43
N LEU A 47 2.16 16.46 -9.07
CA LEU A 47 3.20 15.76 -8.34
C LEU A 47 2.76 15.29 -6.95
N GLN A 48 1.80 15.95 -6.30
CA GLN A 48 1.18 15.46 -5.06
C GLN A 48 0.51 14.08 -5.21
N THR A 49 0.20 13.67 -6.45
CA THR A 49 -0.30 12.31 -6.71
C THR A 49 0.73 11.25 -6.36
N PHE A 50 2.02 11.55 -6.47
CA PHE A 50 3.09 10.62 -6.06
C PHE A 50 3.03 10.35 -4.56
N ASP A 51 2.87 11.39 -3.73
CA ASP A 51 2.72 11.24 -2.28
C ASP A 51 1.52 10.36 -1.93
N LEU A 52 0.38 10.56 -2.60
CA LEU A 52 -0.80 9.72 -2.40
C LEU A 52 -0.55 8.26 -2.80
N VAL A 53 0.17 8.01 -3.89
CA VAL A 53 0.50 6.65 -4.34
C VAL A 53 1.44 5.97 -3.36
N ILE A 54 2.47 6.68 -2.88
CA ILE A 54 3.41 6.22 -1.85
C ILE A 54 2.65 5.83 -0.58
N GLN A 55 1.78 6.71 -0.09
CA GLN A 55 0.98 6.43 1.10
C GLN A 55 0.06 5.22 0.92
N ARG A 56 -0.54 5.04 -0.27
CA ARG A 56 -1.37 3.87 -0.57
C ARG A 56 -0.56 2.57 -0.58
N ALA A 57 0.66 2.60 -1.13
CA ALA A 57 1.55 1.46 -1.14
C ALA A 57 1.91 1.07 0.30
N ASP A 58 2.31 2.04 1.14
CA ASP A 58 2.65 1.80 2.54
C ASP A 58 1.48 1.19 3.33
N GLU A 59 0.28 1.77 3.24
CA GLU A 59 -0.89 1.26 3.97
C GLU A 59 -1.29 -0.15 3.51
N SER A 60 -1.08 -0.47 2.23
CA SER A 60 -1.36 -1.80 1.68
C SER A 60 -0.32 -2.83 2.12
N ALA A 61 0.96 -2.46 2.15
CA ALA A 61 2.02 -3.33 2.64
C ALA A 61 1.86 -3.58 4.15
N ASP A 62 1.56 -2.55 4.94
CA ASP A 62 1.32 -2.66 6.37
C ASP A 62 0.09 -3.52 6.70
N LEU A 63 -0.96 -3.46 5.86
CA LEU A 63 -2.10 -4.36 5.98
C LEU A 63 -1.68 -5.81 5.80
N LEU A 64 -0.91 -6.10 4.76
CA LEU A 64 -0.45 -7.45 4.46
C LEU A 64 0.47 -7.99 5.55
N ASP A 65 1.34 -7.16 6.12
CA ASP A 65 2.18 -7.57 7.26
C ASP A 65 1.34 -7.90 8.49
N ARG A 66 0.28 -7.11 8.76
CA ARG A 66 -0.66 -7.44 9.84
C ARG A 66 -1.34 -8.79 9.61
N MET A 67 -1.73 -9.09 8.37
CA MET A 67 -2.33 -10.37 8.00
C MET A 67 -1.31 -11.52 8.07
N ALA A 68 -0.07 -11.30 7.65
CA ALA A 68 1.03 -12.25 7.79
C ALA A 68 1.32 -12.56 9.27
N GLY A 69 1.20 -11.56 10.14
CA GLY A 69 1.28 -11.72 11.60
C GLY A 69 0.04 -12.38 12.24
N GLY A 70 -0.93 -12.84 11.44
CA GLY A 70 -2.12 -13.56 11.92
C GLY A 70 -3.32 -12.69 12.29
N SER A 71 -3.32 -11.39 11.95
CA SER A 71 -4.49 -10.53 12.16
C SER A 71 -5.64 -10.97 11.25
N LYS A 72 -6.86 -11.02 11.79
CA LYS A 72 -8.07 -11.22 10.98
C LYS A 72 -8.26 -10.04 10.03
N SER A 73 -8.79 -10.30 8.83
CA SER A 73 -8.90 -9.30 7.76
C SER A 73 -9.63 -8.03 8.20
N LEU A 74 -10.73 -8.13 8.97
CA LEU A 74 -11.47 -6.96 9.47
C LEU A 74 -10.66 -6.12 10.46
N ASP A 75 -9.92 -6.77 11.37
CA ASP A 75 -9.07 -6.10 12.36
C ASP A 75 -7.83 -5.48 11.72
N ALA A 76 -7.32 -6.09 10.65
CA ALA A 76 -6.20 -5.56 9.90
C ALA A 76 -6.61 -4.29 9.09
N VAL A 77 -7.82 -4.30 8.51
CA VAL A 77 -8.39 -3.17 7.75
C VAL A 77 -8.77 -2.00 8.65
N SER A 78 -9.27 -2.24 9.86
CA SER A 78 -9.61 -1.16 10.80
C SER A 78 -8.39 -0.31 11.22
N LYS A 79 -7.18 -0.86 11.11
CA LYS A 79 -5.91 -0.19 11.39
C LYS A 79 -5.33 0.61 10.22
N VAL A 80 -5.92 0.52 9.02
CA VAL A 80 -5.53 1.35 7.86
C VAL A 80 -5.91 2.81 8.14
N ARG A 81 -4.96 3.73 7.99
CA ARG A 81 -5.18 5.15 8.33
C ARG A 81 -5.76 5.94 7.16
N LEU A 82 -5.44 5.54 5.94
CA LEU A 82 -5.94 6.20 4.74
C LEU A 82 -7.38 5.76 4.44
N GLY A 83 -8.36 6.63 4.72
CA GLY A 83 -9.79 6.33 4.61
C GLY A 83 -10.19 5.72 3.27
N ILE A 84 -9.69 6.25 2.15
CA ILE A 84 -9.99 5.71 0.81
C ILE A 84 -9.54 4.25 0.65
N VAL A 85 -8.39 3.87 1.22
CA VAL A 85 -7.90 2.48 1.18
C VAL A 85 -8.77 1.62 2.09
N GLN A 86 -9.07 2.09 3.30
CA GLN A 86 -9.93 1.40 4.24
C GLN A 86 -11.32 1.11 3.66
N ASP A 87 -11.96 2.10 3.03
CA ASP A 87 -13.30 1.99 2.45
C ASP A 87 -13.33 1.00 1.28
N LYS A 88 -12.34 1.05 0.40
CA LYS A 88 -12.20 0.09 -0.72
C LYS A 88 -12.07 -1.35 -0.20
N LEU A 89 -11.24 -1.57 0.81
CA LEU A 89 -11.03 -2.89 1.38
C LEU A 89 -12.28 -3.41 2.10
N ARG A 90 -12.97 -2.55 2.86
CA ARG A 90 -14.25 -2.90 3.48
C ARG A 90 -15.31 -3.27 2.45
N SER A 91 -15.40 -2.51 1.36
CA SER A 91 -16.32 -2.81 0.26
C SER A 91 -16.00 -4.16 -0.38
N ALA A 92 -14.72 -4.47 -0.62
CA ALA A 92 -14.32 -5.77 -1.16
C ALA A 92 -14.68 -6.93 -0.22
N LEU A 93 -14.50 -6.76 1.09
CA LEU A 93 -14.88 -7.77 2.09
C LEU A 93 -16.40 -7.96 2.20
N ALA A 94 -17.19 -6.90 2.01
CA ALA A 94 -18.64 -6.99 2.06
C ALA A 94 -19.24 -7.80 0.88
N VAL A 95 -18.52 -7.92 -0.23
CA VAL A 95 -18.91 -8.74 -1.40
C VAL A 95 -18.54 -10.21 -1.22
N ALA A 96 -17.62 -10.52 -0.30
CA ALA A 96 -17.15 -11.88 -0.04
C ALA A 96 -17.98 -12.64 1.02
N VAL A 97 -19.03 -12.01 1.57
CA VAL A 97 -19.99 -12.56 2.55
C VAL A 97 -21.32 -12.80 1.85
#